data_AF-A0A936S9V7-F1
#
_entry.id   AF-A0A936S9V7-F1
#
_cell.length_a   1.000
_cell.length_b   1.000
_cell.length_c   1.000
_cell.angle_alpha   90.00
_cell.angle_beta   90.00
_cell.angle_gamma   90.00
#
_symmetry.space_group_name_H-M   'P 1'
#
loop_
_entity.id
_entity.type
_entity.pdbx_description
1 polymer ?
#
loop_
_entity_poly.entity_id
_entity_poly.type
_entity_poly.pdbx_seq_one_letter_code
_entity_poly.pdbx_strand_id
1 'polypeptide(L)'
;MRKTLIATVLIVATAICVGAQTNAGTIKKDAAEKFAAETLEFLRETSADVGNMRSVENRITFNAELASLMWFRDEKEAKAMYAAVIGDFRQLLIDYDQMLNSPDMSMVDEDAPGGFLTGRGGLLPVERKFRVAMAVRQQISMSLAEHEPELAYSFYADSLDLITDPSRRKQQESSDKYFEFQLITQIAASNATKALKFATASLKEGFEYQHIDLLRKIYAKDADNGIEFGAAILSKIKTDRSKIKSGYLYSSLLTFGAENLEASKDRREKGRLFSKRPP
;
A
#
# COMPACT_ATOMS: atom_id res chain seq x y z
N MET A 1 50.64 35.02 -63.17
CA MET A 1 51.69 34.94 -62.13
C MET A 1 51.98 36.33 -61.59
N ARG A 2 51.44 36.68 -60.41
CA ARG A 2 51.85 37.84 -59.59
C ARG A 2 51.26 37.65 -58.19
N LYS A 3 52.15 37.46 -57.22
CA LYS A 3 51.86 37.53 -55.78
C LYS A 3 51.95 39.00 -55.36
N THR A 4 51.03 39.48 -54.52
CA THR A 4 51.25 40.10 -53.18
C THR A 4 50.12 41.06 -52.77
N LEU A 5 49.64 40.88 -51.51
CA LEU A 5 49.20 41.90 -50.52
C LEU A 5 47.94 42.72 -50.87
N ILE A 6 46.90 42.94 -50.04
CA ILE A 6 46.72 43.39 -48.63
C ILE A 6 45.24 43.06 -48.26
N ALA A 7 44.84 42.59 -47.07
CA ALA A 7 44.38 43.45 -45.96
C ALA A 7 43.97 42.65 -44.70
N THR A 8 44.69 42.98 -43.62
CA THR A 8 44.34 43.25 -42.21
C THR A 8 42.91 43.05 -41.67
N VAL A 9 42.85 42.84 -40.34
CA VAL A 9 41.73 42.92 -39.35
C VAL A 9 41.28 41.50 -38.89
N LEU A 10 41.36 41.04 -37.63
CA LEU A 10 40.82 41.59 -36.38
C LEU A 10 41.09 40.65 -35.14
N ILE A 11 41.39 41.23 -33.95
CA ILE A 11 41.06 40.77 -32.55
C ILE A 11 41.69 39.45 -32.03
N VAL A 12 42.65 39.41 -31.08
CA VAL A 12 42.62 39.74 -29.63
C VAL A 12 41.45 39.12 -28.85
N ALA A 13 41.62 37.90 -28.33
CA ALA A 13 41.11 37.47 -27.00
C ALA A 13 41.29 35.95 -26.80
N THR A 14 42.50 35.51 -26.44
CA THR A 14 42.65 34.25 -25.69
C THR A 14 42.26 34.52 -24.24
N ALA A 15 40.94 34.59 -23.99
CA ALA A 15 40.36 34.62 -22.67
C ALA A 15 40.11 33.19 -22.19
N ILE A 16 40.87 32.80 -21.17
CA ILE A 16 40.44 32.07 -19.96
C ILE A 16 39.10 31.33 -20.11
N CYS A 17 39.16 30.04 -20.45
CA CYS A 17 38.06 29.10 -20.21
C CYS A 17 38.64 27.80 -19.62
N VAL A 18 39.32 27.90 -18.48
CA VAL A 18 39.65 26.77 -17.63
C VAL A 18 39.18 27.13 -16.22
N GLY A 19 37.98 26.68 -15.82
CA GLY A 19 37.51 26.85 -14.44
C GLY A 19 35.99 26.90 -14.17
N ALA A 20 35.10 26.84 -15.18
CA ALA A 20 33.66 27.04 -14.94
C ALA A 20 32.80 25.76 -14.82
N GLN A 21 33.34 24.57 -15.12
CA GLN A 21 32.54 23.32 -15.10
C GLN A 21 32.67 22.48 -13.82
N THR A 22 33.58 22.81 -12.91
CA THR A 22 33.75 22.07 -11.65
C THR A 22 32.88 22.60 -10.51
N ASN A 23 32.61 23.91 -10.44
CA ASN A 23 31.91 24.53 -9.30
C ASN A 23 30.38 24.40 -9.34
N ALA A 24 29.77 24.35 -10.53
CA ALA A 24 28.30 24.29 -10.63
C ALA A 24 27.73 22.92 -10.20
N GLY A 25 28.51 21.84 -10.32
CA GLY A 25 28.12 20.50 -9.89
C GLY A 25 28.25 20.28 -8.37
N THR A 26 29.33 20.80 -7.77
CA THR A 26 29.55 20.75 -6.31
C THR A 26 28.56 21.63 -5.55
N ILE A 27 28.30 22.86 -5.99
CA ILE A 27 27.33 23.75 -5.32
C ILE A 27 25.91 23.13 -5.29
N LYS A 28 25.50 22.46 -6.37
CA LYS A 28 24.19 21.78 -6.42
C LYS A 28 24.14 20.55 -5.51
N LYS A 29 25.24 19.81 -5.40
CA LYS A 29 25.35 18.64 -4.52
C LYS A 29 25.31 19.06 -3.05
N ASP A 30 26.10 20.06 -2.66
CA ASP A 30 26.16 20.56 -1.28
C ASP A 30 24.81 21.13 -0.82
N ALA A 31 24.11 21.84 -1.71
CA ALA A 31 22.75 22.34 -1.43
C ALA A 31 21.73 21.20 -1.24
N ALA A 32 21.83 20.12 -2.04
CA ALA A 32 20.95 18.97 -1.93
C ALA A 32 21.22 18.17 -0.64
N GLU A 33 22.48 18.01 -0.25
CA GLU A 33 22.87 17.36 1.00
C GLU A 33 22.41 18.16 2.22
N LYS A 34 22.58 19.49 2.20
CA LYS A 34 22.08 20.38 3.26
C LYS A 34 20.55 20.28 3.39
N PHE A 35 19.82 20.35 2.28
CA PHE A 35 18.36 20.21 2.29
C PHE A 35 17.93 18.83 2.84
N ALA A 36 18.65 17.77 2.50
CA ALA A 36 18.39 16.44 3.03
C ALA A 36 18.57 16.38 4.55
N ALA A 37 19.64 16.97 5.07
CA ALA A 37 19.90 17.04 6.51
C ALA A 37 18.83 17.87 7.25
N GLU A 38 18.47 19.04 6.74
CA GLU A 38 17.43 19.90 7.32
C GLU A 38 16.05 19.20 7.30
N THR A 39 15.72 18.48 6.22
CA THR A 39 14.47 17.69 6.15
C THR A 39 14.46 16.58 7.20
N LEU A 40 15.58 15.87 7.38
CA LEU A 40 15.71 14.80 8.36
C LEU A 40 15.56 15.31 9.79
N GLU A 41 16.19 16.43 10.11
CA GLU A 41 16.06 17.09 11.41
C GLU A 41 14.62 17.54 11.67
N PHE A 42 13.99 18.16 10.68
CA PHE A 42 12.58 18.57 10.76
C PHE A 42 11.63 17.38 11.00
N LEU A 43 11.85 16.25 10.32
CA LEU A 43 11.03 15.04 10.53
C LEU A 43 11.18 14.48 11.95
N ARG A 44 12.40 14.50 12.51
CA ARG A 44 12.66 14.06 13.88
C ARG A 44 12.03 14.99 14.92
N GLU A 45 12.14 16.30 14.73
CA GLU A 45 11.48 17.29 15.58
C GLU A 45 9.95 17.12 15.55
N THR A 46 9.39 17.00 14.34
CA THR A 46 7.94 16.78 14.16
C THR A 46 7.49 15.47 14.82
N SER A 47 8.29 14.41 14.76
CA SER A 47 7.97 13.14 15.45
C SER A 47 7.93 13.31 16.97
N ALA A 48 8.85 14.10 17.54
CA ALA A 48 8.82 14.43 18.96
C ALA A 48 7.55 15.20 19.36
N ASP A 49 7.12 16.16 18.54
CA ASP A 49 5.88 16.92 18.76
C ASP A 49 4.64 16.05 18.66
N VAL A 50 4.59 15.14 17.68
CA VAL A 50 3.51 14.14 17.57
C VAL A 50 3.44 13.30 18.85
N GLY A 51 4.57 12.94 19.45
CA GLY A 51 4.63 12.23 20.73
C GLY A 51 3.85 12.90 21.87
N ASN A 52 3.66 14.22 21.82
CA ASN A 52 2.93 15.00 22.83
C ASN A 52 1.42 15.10 22.55
N MET A 53 0.92 14.53 21.45
CA MET A 53 -0.51 14.57 21.13
C MET A 53 -1.35 13.73 22.10
N ARG A 54 -2.54 14.24 22.46
CA ARG A 54 -3.45 13.58 23.42
C ARG A 54 -4.08 12.28 22.92
N SER A 55 -4.45 12.20 21.64
CA SER A 55 -5.10 11.00 21.08
C SER A 55 -4.04 10.01 20.61
N VAL A 56 -4.14 8.78 21.11
CA VAL A 56 -3.25 7.67 20.72
C VAL A 56 -3.46 7.32 19.25
N GLU A 57 -4.70 7.36 18.76
CA GLU A 57 -5.03 7.12 17.36
C GLU A 57 -4.35 8.15 16.45
N ASN A 58 -4.46 9.43 16.79
CA ASN A 58 -3.80 10.49 16.02
C ASN A 58 -2.29 10.30 16.04
N ARG A 59 -1.69 10.01 17.20
CA ARG A 59 -0.25 9.73 17.30
C ARG A 59 0.18 8.62 16.36
N ILE A 60 -0.52 7.49 16.39
CA ILE A 60 -0.22 6.32 15.56
C ILE A 60 -0.31 6.70 14.08
N THR A 61 -1.39 7.37 13.67
CA THR A 61 -1.59 7.81 12.29
C THR A 61 -0.49 8.77 11.82
N PHE A 62 -0.21 9.83 12.59
CA PHE A 62 0.82 10.80 12.21
C PHE A 62 2.21 10.18 12.19
N ASN A 63 2.54 9.31 13.15
CA ASN A 63 3.82 8.60 13.14
C ASN A 63 3.95 7.64 11.95
N ALA A 64 2.86 7.03 11.48
CA ALA A 64 2.89 6.20 10.26
C ALA A 64 3.20 7.03 9.01
N GLU A 65 2.61 8.22 8.89
CA GLU A 65 2.90 9.14 7.78
C GLU A 65 4.33 9.69 7.86
N LEU A 66 4.79 10.07 9.05
CA LEU A 66 6.17 10.49 9.26
C LEU A 66 7.17 9.38 8.94
N ALA A 67 6.85 8.12 9.27
CA ALA A 67 7.68 6.97 8.90
C ALA A 67 7.77 6.81 7.37
N SER A 68 6.66 7.00 6.64
CA SER A 68 6.67 6.98 5.17
C SER A 68 7.58 8.07 4.59
N LEU A 69 7.51 9.28 5.14
CA LEU A 69 8.38 10.39 4.72
C LEU A 69 9.84 10.14 5.08
N MET A 70 10.08 9.60 6.28
CA MET A 70 11.41 9.23 6.76
C MET A 70 12.07 8.20 5.84
N TRP A 71 11.29 7.31 5.24
CA TRP A 71 11.79 6.24 4.37
C TRP A 71 12.68 6.75 3.24
N PHE A 72 12.34 7.90 2.66
CA PHE A 72 13.10 8.50 1.56
C PHE A 72 14.45 9.12 1.99
N ARG A 73 14.70 9.23 3.30
CA ARG A 73 15.90 9.88 3.88
C ARG A 73 16.72 8.92 4.72
N ASP A 74 16.07 8.19 5.62
CA ASP A 74 16.67 7.20 6.51
C ASP A 74 15.74 5.99 6.63
N GLU A 75 15.94 5.01 5.73
CA GLU A 75 15.16 3.77 5.71
C GLU A 75 15.24 3.01 7.05
N LYS A 76 16.39 3.05 7.72
CA LYS A 76 16.58 2.33 8.98
C LYS A 76 15.74 2.95 10.09
N GLU A 77 15.73 4.27 10.17
CA GLU A 77 14.89 5.00 11.12
C GLU A 77 13.40 4.83 10.79
N ALA A 78 13.02 4.91 9.51
CA ALA A 78 11.65 4.67 9.07
C ALA A 78 11.14 3.27 9.46
N LYS A 79 11.96 2.23 9.31
CA LYS A 79 11.65 0.86 9.78
C LYS A 79 11.42 0.81 11.29
N ALA A 80 12.26 1.50 12.06
CA ALA A 80 12.08 1.57 13.51
C ALA A 80 10.79 2.31 13.89
N MET A 81 10.46 3.40 13.19
CA MET A 81 9.22 4.15 13.39
C MET A 81 7.99 3.29 13.07
N TYR A 82 7.99 2.57 11.94
CA TYR A 82 6.89 1.66 11.61
C TYR A 82 6.74 0.52 12.62
N ALA A 83 7.85 -0.04 13.12
CA ALA A 83 7.78 -1.06 14.17
C ALA A 83 7.12 -0.51 15.45
N ALA A 84 7.43 0.72 15.83
CA ALA A 84 6.79 1.40 16.96
C ALA A 84 5.29 1.66 16.71
N VAL A 85 4.93 2.17 15.53
CA VAL A 85 3.54 2.39 15.10
C VAL A 85 2.72 1.09 15.17
N ILE A 86 3.27 -0.01 14.67
CA ILE A 86 2.63 -1.34 14.72
C ILE A 86 2.45 -1.77 16.17
N GLY A 87 3.48 -1.63 17.02
CA GLY A 87 3.40 -1.96 18.44
C GLY A 87 2.31 -1.18 19.17
N ASP A 88 2.31 0.14 19.03
CA ASP A 88 1.30 1.04 19.61
C ASP A 88 -0.11 0.69 19.13
N PHE A 89 -0.27 0.39 17.83
CA PHE A 89 -1.56 -0.02 17.27
C PHE A 89 -2.06 -1.34 17.84
N ARG A 90 -1.19 -2.34 17.95
CA ARG A 90 -1.56 -3.65 18.53
C ARG A 90 -2.05 -3.49 19.96
N GLN A 91 -1.36 -2.67 20.77
CA GLN A 91 -1.78 -2.40 22.14
C GLN A 91 -3.12 -1.68 22.18
N LEU A 92 -3.31 -0.64 21.37
CA LEU A 92 -4.58 0.08 21.26
C LEU A 92 -5.74 -0.86 20.94
N LEU A 93 -5.54 -1.78 19.99
CA LEU A 93 -6.58 -2.73 19.58
C LEU A 93 -6.89 -3.76 20.68
N ILE A 94 -5.87 -4.26 21.38
CA ILE A 94 -6.04 -5.15 22.54
C ILE A 94 -6.86 -4.45 23.63
N ASP A 95 -6.54 -3.20 23.95
CA ASP A 95 -7.25 -2.43 24.99
C ASP A 95 -8.73 -2.24 24.61
N TYR A 96 -9.01 -1.92 23.35
CA TYR A 96 -10.39 -1.76 22.86
C TYR A 96 -11.16 -3.07 22.80
N ASP A 97 -10.53 -4.17 22.38
CA ASP A 97 -11.17 -5.48 22.39
C ASP A 97 -11.52 -5.92 23.83
N GLN A 98 -10.60 -5.73 24.78
CA GLN A 98 -10.87 -6.02 26.20
C GLN A 98 -12.03 -5.19 26.76
N MET A 99 -12.09 -3.89 26.46
CA MET A 99 -13.19 -3.02 26.88
C MET A 99 -14.53 -3.48 26.29
N LEU A 100 -14.57 -3.84 25.01
CA LEU A 100 -15.78 -4.33 24.33
C LEU A 100 -16.27 -5.67 24.86
N ASN A 101 -15.37 -6.50 25.40
CA ASN A 101 -15.71 -7.82 25.93
C ASN A 101 -15.88 -7.81 27.46
N SER A 102 -15.80 -6.64 28.11
CA SER A 102 -15.92 -6.54 29.57
C SER A 102 -17.38 -6.72 30.05
N PRO A 103 -17.63 -7.55 31.09
CA PRO A 103 -18.98 -7.81 31.59
C PRO A 103 -19.70 -6.57 32.15
N ASP A 104 -18.93 -5.63 32.72
CA ASP A 104 -19.42 -4.42 33.40
C ASP A 104 -20.13 -3.44 32.44
N MET A 105 -19.93 -3.63 31.13
CA MET A 105 -20.53 -2.81 30.07
C MET A 105 -21.79 -3.44 29.46
N SER A 106 -22.12 -4.68 29.85
CA SER A 106 -23.22 -5.48 29.29
C SER A 106 -24.48 -5.50 30.17
N MET A 107 -24.43 -4.92 31.38
CA MET A 107 -25.57 -4.89 32.31
C MET A 107 -26.24 -3.52 32.31
N VAL A 108 -27.08 -3.27 31.30
CA VAL A 108 -28.20 -2.35 31.44
C VAL A 108 -29.45 -3.17 31.12
N ASP A 109 -30.24 -3.44 32.15
CA ASP A 109 -31.49 -4.21 32.11
C ASP A 109 -32.32 -3.89 30.87
N GLU A 110 -32.68 -4.94 30.13
CA GLU A 110 -33.52 -4.87 28.93
C GLU A 110 -34.94 -4.32 29.24
N ASP A 111 -35.34 -4.36 30.51
CA ASP A 111 -36.67 -3.99 31.01
C ASP A 111 -36.75 -2.62 31.73
N ALA A 112 -35.72 -1.78 31.68
CA ALA A 112 -35.78 -0.46 32.32
C ALA A 112 -36.65 0.54 31.50
N PRO A 113 -37.79 1.04 32.04
CA PRO A 113 -38.65 2.00 31.35
C PRO A 113 -37.98 3.39 31.37
N GLY A 114 -37.06 3.58 30.43
CA GLY A 114 -36.18 4.76 30.33
C GLY A 114 -34.98 4.57 29.39
N GLY A 115 -34.73 3.35 28.91
CA GLY A 115 -33.58 3.00 28.05
C GLY A 115 -33.50 3.69 26.68
N PHE A 116 -34.54 4.43 26.25
CA PHE A 116 -34.55 5.11 24.96
C PHE A 116 -33.78 6.45 24.97
N LEU A 117 -33.61 7.12 26.12
CA LEU A 117 -33.07 8.49 26.16
C LEU A 117 -31.77 8.68 26.96
N THR A 118 -31.42 7.80 27.90
CA THR A 118 -30.23 8.03 28.76
C THR A 118 -29.41 6.78 29.15
N GLY A 119 -29.72 5.59 28.62
CA GLY A 119 -29.15 4.31 29.10
C GLY A 119 -28.13 3.57 28.20
N ARG A 120 -27.63 4.17 27.11
CA ARG A 120 -26.73 3.51 26.13
C ARG A 120 -25.30 4.08 26.13
N GLY A 121 -24.84 4.60 27.28
CA GLY A 121 -23.73 5.54 27.36
C GLY A 121 -22.31 4.97 27.23
N GLY A 122 -22.07 3.71 27.62
CA GLY A 122 -20.71 3.15 27.73
C GLY A 122 -20.19 2.46 26.47
N LEU A 123 -21.00 1.59 25.84
CA LEU A 123 -20.59 0.81 24.68
C LEU A 123 -20.42 1.66 23.41
N LEU A 124 -21.29 2.65 23.19
CA LEU A 124 -21.25 3.49 21.98
C LEU A 124 -19.93 4.26 21.80
N PRO A 125 -19.32 4.87 22.85
CA PRO A 125 -18.00 5.46 22.75
C PRO A 125 -16.88 4.47 22.38
N VAL A 126 -16.86 3.27 22.98
CA VAL A 126 -15.82 2.26 22.73
C VAL A 126 -15.97 1.68 21.33
N GLU A 127 -17.19 1.37 20.89
CA GLU A 127 -17.46 0.92 19.51
C GLU A 127 -17.04 1.98 18.48
N ARG A 128 -17.27 3.27 18.76
CA ARG A 128 -16.76 4.36 17.89
C ARG A 128 -15.24 4.35 17.81
N LYS A 129 -14.56 4.26 18.95
CA LYS A 129 -13.09 4.20 19.00
C LYS A 129 -12.53 2.97 18.29
N PHE A 130 -13.16 1.81 18.46
CA PHE A 130 -12.81 0.59 17.74
C PHE A 130 -12.92 0.77 16.23
N ARG A 131 -14.03 1.38 15.75
CA ARG A 131 -14.17 1.70 14.31
C ARG A 131 -13.08 2.65 13.81
N VAL A 132 -12.70 3.65 14.61
CA VAL A 132 -11.57 4.54 14.28
C VAL A 132 -10.28 3.74 14.21
N ALA A 133 -10.01 2.85 15.16
CA ALA A 133 -8.85 1.97 15.11
C ALA A 133 -8.83 1.09 13.85
N MET A 134 -9.97 0.57 13.39
CA MET A 134 -10.03 -0.18 12.13
C MET A 134 -9.70 0.69 10.91
N ALA A 135 -10.10 1.96 10.90
CA ALA A 135 -9.68 2.89 9.85
C ALA A 135 -8.16 3.19 9.92
N VAL A 136 -7.62 3.39 11.13
CA VAL A 136 -6.17 3.57 11.34
C VAL A 136 -5.38 2.34 10.86
N ARG A 137 -5.89 1.12 11.10
CA ARG A 137 -5.31 -0.13 10.57
C ARG A 137 -5.18 -0.10 9.05
N GLN A 138 -6.24 0.31 8.37
CA GLN A 138 -6.24 0.40 6.90
C GLN A 138 -5.22 1.44 6.42
N GLN A 139 -5.15 2.60 7.07
CA GLN A 139 -4.19 3.65 6.74
C GLN A 139 -2.73 3.21 6.91
N ILE A 140 -2.37 2.60 8.06
CA ILE A 140 -1.02 2.07 8.30
C ILE A 140 -0.65 1.03 7.24
N SER A 141 -1.59 0.12 6.93
CA SER A 141 -1.36 -0.92 5.91
C SER A 141 -1.08 -0.32 4.54
N MET A 142 -1.82 0.72 4.13
CA MET A 142 -1.59 1.41 2.87
C MET A 142 -0.26 2.17 2.85
N SER A 143 0.08 2.85 3.94
CA SER A 143 1.36 3.56 4.09
C SER A 143 2.55 2.60 3.98
N LEU A 144 2.47 1.43 4.61
CA LEU A 144 3.49 0.37 4.52
C LEU A 144 3.60 -0.23 3.11
N ALA A 145 2.51 -0.34 2.36
CA ALA A 145 2.46 -1.11 1.11
C ALA A 145 3.40 -0.58 0.01
N GLU A 146 3.74 0.71 0.05
CA GLU A 146 4.68 1.33 -0.90
C GLU A 146 6.12 0.87 -0.67
N HIS A 147 6.47 0.59 0.59
CA HIS A 147 7.85 0.42 1.04
C HIS A 147 8.15 -1.03 1.45
N GLU A 148 7.24 -1.65 2.19
CA GLU A 148 7.37 -3.01 2.73
C GLU A 148 6.09 -3.82 2.48
N PRO A 149 5.89 -4.34 1.25
CA PRO A 149 4.66 -5.02 0.86
C PRO A 149 4.28 -6.23 1.73
N GLU A 150 5.27 -7.01 2.17
CA GLU A 150 5.01 -8.18 3.02
C GLU A 150 4.64 -7.75 4.45
N LEU A 151 5.30 -6.73 4.98
CA LEU A 151 4.96 -6.19 6.30
C LEU A 151 3.57 -5.56 6.30
N ALA A 152 3.22 -4.83 5.24
CA ALA A 152 1.90 -4.24 5.06
C ALA A 152 0.78 -5.28 5.13
N TYR A 153 0.92 -6.36 4.34
CA TYR A 153 -0.10 -7.40 4.28
C TYR A 153 -0.16 -8.25 5.56
N SER A 154 1.00 -8.60 6.15
CA SER A 154 1.03 -9.32 7.43
C SER A 154 0.47 -8.48 8.57
N PHE A 155 0.83 -7.20 8.69
CA PHE A 155 0.23 -6.30 9.67
C PHE A 155 -1.29 -6.23 9.52
N TYR A 156 -1.79 -6.07 8.29
CA TYR A 156 -3.21 -6.14 7.99
C TYR A 156 -3.80 -7.46 8.49
N ALA A 157 -3.33 -8.60 8.01
CA ALA A 157 -3.89 -9.91 8.37
C ALA A 157 -3.82 -10.19 9.88
N ASP A 158 -2.62 -10.09 10.47
CA ASP A 158 -2.33 -10.50 11.85
C ASP A 158 -3.01 -9.62 12.90
N SER A 159 -3.39 -8.38 12.56
CA SER A 159 -4.09 -7.52 13.51
C SER A 159 -5.55 -7.90 13.71
N LEU A 160 -6.18 -8.65 12.79
CA LEU A 160 -7.52 -9.21 13.01
C LEU A 160 -7.53 -10.30 14.07
N ASP A 161 -6.43 -11.05 14.20
CA ASP A 161 -6.31 -12.12 15.19
C ASP A 161 -6.31 -11.60 16.63
N LEU A 162 -6.09 -10.29 16.81
CA LEU A 162 -6.19 -9.62 18.12
C LEU A 162 -7.63 -9.42 18.58
N ILE A 163 -8.63 -9.52 17.69
CA ILE A 163 -10.04 -9.42 18.04
C ILE A 163 -10.47 -10.78 18.61
N THR A 164 -10.76 -10.85 19.91
CA THR A 164 -11.02 -12.15 20.56
C THR A 164 -12.45 -12.66 20.35
N ASP A 165 -13.44 -11.78 20.15
CA ASP A 165 -14.81 -12.19 19.83
C ASP A 165 -14.92 -12.72 18.37
N PRO A 166 -15.29 -14.00 18.15
CA PRO A 166 -15.37 -14.58 16.82
C PRO A 166 -16.40 -13.90 15.91
N SER A 167 -17.51 -13.40 16.47
CA SER A 167 -18.57 -12.76 15.69
C SER A 167 -18.09 -11.42 15.13
N ARG A 168 -17.47 -10.59 15.98
CA ARG A 168 -16.86 -9.32 15.58
C ARG A 168 -15.70 -9.52 14.62
N ARG A 169 -14.84 -10.52 14.84
CA ARG A 169 -13.75 -10.83 13.91
C ARG A 169 -14.29 -11.15 12.52
N LYS A 170 -15.29 -12.04 12.41
CA LYS A 170 -15.92 -12.39 11.14
C LYS A 170 -16.62 -11.21 10.47
N GLN A 171 -17.25 -10.34 11.25
CA GLN A 171 -17.83 -9.10 10.74
C GLN A 171 -16.74 -8.21 10.14
N GLN A 172 -15.61 -8.05 10.83
CA GLN A 172 -14.50 -7.22 10.37
C GLN A 172 -13.85 -7.80 9.11
N GLU A 173 -13.61 -9.12 9.06
CA GLU A 173 -13.14 -9.82 7.85
C GLU A 173 -14.07 -9.52 6.65
N SER A 174 -15.38 -9.56 6.88
CA SER A 174 -16.36 -9.28 5.82
C SER A 174 -16.34 -7.82 5.37
N SER A 175 -16.18 -6.88 6.30
CA SER A 175 -16.03 -5.45 6.00
C SER A 175 -14.73 -5.13 5.29
N ASP A 176 -13.67 -5.88 5.56
CA ASP A 176 -12.34 -5.63 5.02
C ASP A 176 -12.10 -6.24 3.64
N LYS A 177 -12.97 -7.11 3.12
CA LYS A 177 -12.79 -7.74 1.80
C LYS A 177 -12.44 -6.74 0.69
N TYR A 178 -13.18 -5.64 0.63
CA TYR A 178 -12.93 -4.60 -0.37
C TYR A 178 -11.55 -3.94 -0.16
N PHE A 179 -11.19 -3.66 1.09
CA PHE A 179 -9.91 -3.07 1.42
C PHE A 179 -8.74 -4.02 1.12
N GLU A 180 -8.87 -5.32 1.36
CA GLU A 180 -7.84 -6.30 1.01
C GLU A 180 -7.46 -6.21 -0.47
N PHE A 181 -8.46 -6.14 -1.36
CA PHE A 181 -8.22 -5.96 -2.80
C PHE A 181 -7.52 -4.63 -3.11
N GLN A 182 -7.84 -3.54 -2.40
CA GLN A 182 -7.16 -2.25 -2.55
C GLN A 182 -5.70 -2.34 -2.08
N LEU A 183 -5.44 -3.02 -0.98
CA LEU A 183 -4.09 -3.22 -0.46
C LEU A 183 -3.23 -4.04 -1.41
N ILE A 184 -3.73 -5.20 -1.88
CA ILE A 184 -3.02 -6.04 -2.86
C ILE A 184 -2.80 -5.27 -4.17
N THR A 185 -3.76 -4.43 -4.55
CA THR A 185 -3.66 -3.54 -5.71
C THR A 185 -2.51 -2.53 -5.56
N GLN A 186 -2.36 -1.93 -4.38
CA GLN A 186 -1.26 -1.01 -4.10
C GLN A 186 0.08 -1.75 -4.11
N ILE A 187 0.12 -2.94 -3.50
CA ILE A 187 1.28 -3.83 -3.54
C ILE A 187 1.66 -4.18 -4.99
N ALA A 188 0.70 -4.40 -5.88
CA ALA A 188 0.98 -4.69 -7.29
C ALA A 188 1.67 -3.53 -8.02
N ALA A 189 1.48 -2.29 -7.56
CA ALA A 189 2.14 -1.12 -8.15
C ALA A 189 3.65 -1.11 -7.87
N SER A 190 4.07 -1.56 -6.69
CA SER A 190 5.49 -1.63 -6.29
C SER A 190 6.12 -3.00 -6.57
N ASN A 191 5.41 -4.10 -6.27
CA ASN A 191 5.93 -5.47 -6.28
C ASN A 191 4.91 -6.51 -6.81
N ALA A 192 5.04 -6.88 -8.09
CA ALA A 192 4.15 -7.84 -8.73
C ALA A 192 4.23 -9.26 -8.15
N THR A 193 5.41 -9.73 -7.74
CA THR A 193 5.59 -11.08 -7.19
C THR A 193 4.86 -11.24 -5.86
N LYS A 194 4.94 -10.22 -4.98
CA LYS A 194 4.20 -10.20 -3.71
C LYS A 194 2.70 -10.08 -3.94
N ALA A 195 2.28 -9.23 -4.88
CA ALA A 195 0.87 -9.14 -5.25
C ALA A 195 0.31 -10.46 -5.77
N LEU A 196 1.05 -11.19 -6.62
CA LEU A 196 0.67 -12.53 -7.09
C LEU A 196 0.44 -13.49 -5.92
N LYS A 197 1.36 -13.53 -4.95
CA LYS A 197 1.23 -14.38 -3.75
C LYS A 197 -0.08 -14.10 -3.01
N PHE A 198 -0.36 -12.82 -2.71
CA PHE A 198 -1.54 -12.44 -1.93
C PHE A 198 -2.84 -12.57 -2.72
N ALA A 199 -2.85 -12.16 -3.99
CA ALA A 199 -4.00 -12.33 -4.88
C ALA A 199 -4.35 -13.82 -5.10
N THR A 200 -3.35 -14.70 -5.13
CA THR A 200 -3.59 -16.14 -5.21
C THR A 200 -4.16 -16.69 -3.89
N ALA A 201 -3.74 -16.15 -2.75
CA ALA A 201 -4.30 -16.52 -1.45
C ALA A 201 -5.78 -16.09 -1.32
N SER A 202 -6.15 -14.89 -1.81
CA SER A 202 -7.53 -14.39 -1.77
C SER A 202 -8.50 -15.25 -2.58
N LEU A 203 -8.02 -15.95 -3.62
CA LEU A 203 -8.83 -16.89 -4.39
C LEU A 203 -9.37 -18.05 -3.53
N LYS A 204 -8.84 -18.34 -2.34
CA LYS A 204 -9.41 -19.38 -1.46
C LYS A 204 -10.89 -19.11 -1.15
N GLU A 205 -11.23 -17.85 -0.91
CA GLU A 205 -12.57 -17.39 -0.55
C GLU A 205 -13.55 -17.36 -1.75
N GLY A 206 -13.03 -17.37 -2.97
CA GLY A 206 -13.84 -17.38 -4.18
C GLY A 206 -13.17 -16.64 -5.34
N PHE A 207 -13.83 -16.65 -6.50
CA PHE A 207 -13.45 -15.84 -7.64
C PHE A 207 -14.47 -14.72 -7.84
N GLU A 208 -13.97 -13.49 -7.85
CA GLU A 208 -14.75 -12.24 -7.90
C GLU A 208 -14.17 -11.28 -8.95
N TYR A 209 -14.92 -10.24 -9.29
CA TYR A 209 -14.52 -9.27 -10.32
C TYR A 209 -13.19 -8.57 -10.01
N GLN A 210 -12.93 -8.27 -8.74
CA GLN A 210 -11.72 -7.62 -8.26
C GLN A 210 -10.45 -8.44 -8.57
N HIS A 211 -10.56 -9.76 -8.68
CA HIS A 211 -9.45 -10.60 -9.12
C HIS A 211 -9.08 -10.37 -10.59
N ILE A 212 -10.05 -9.99 -11.43
CA ILE A 212 -9.78 -9.63 -12.84
C ILE A 212 -9.03 -8.29 -12.88
N ASP A 213 -9.41 -7.32 -12.06
CA ASP A 213 -8.71 -6.04 -11.96
C ASP A 213 -7.27 -6.22 -11.45
N LEU A 214 -7.08 -7.06 -10.43
CA LEU A 214 -5.75 -7.45 -9.96
C LEU A 214 -4.93 -8.13 -11.07
N LEU A 215 -5.55 -9.04 -11.83
CA LEU A 215 -4.89 -9.68 -12.96
C LEU A 215 -4.41 -8.66 -14.00
N ARG A 216 -5.24 -7.67 -14.34
CA ARG A 216 -4.84 -6.59 -15.26
C ARG A 216 -3.65 -5.81 -14.71
N LYS A 217 -3.65 -5.47 -13.42
CA LYS A 217 -2.57 -4.69 -12.78
C LYS A 217 -1.26 -5.49 -12.67
N ILE A 218 -1.32 -6.72 -12.18
CA ILE A 218 -0.15 -7.60 -12.06
C ILE A 218 0.45 -7.83 -13.44
N TYR A 219 -0.37 -8.19 -14.44
CA TYR A 219 0.12 -8.43 -15.81
C TYR A 219 0.71 -7.17 -16.47
N ALA A 220 0.15 -6.00 -16.20
CA ALA A 220 0.70 -4.74 -16.70
C ALA A 220 2.10 -4.44 -16.10
N LYS A 221 2.30 -4.76 -14.82
CA LYS A 221 3.57 -4.58 -14.10
C LYS A 221 4.59 -5.67 -14.46
N ASP A 222 4.16 -6.92 -14.51
CA ASP A 222 4.97 -8.11 -14.77
C ASP A 222 4.11 -9.16 -15.48
N ALA A 223 4.43 -9.43 -16.75
CA ALA A 223 3.63 -10.31 -17.58
C ALA A 223 3.69 -11.77 -17.11
N ASP A 224 4.83 -12.25 -16.61
CA ASP A 224 4.99 -13.64 -16.18
C ASP A 224 4.18 -13.91 -14.91
N ASN A 225 4.28 -13.03 -13.91
CA ASN A 225 3.44 -13.09 -12.71
C ASN A 225 1.95 -12.98 -13.07
N GLY A 226 1.60 -12.14 -14.06
CA GLY A 226 0.23 -12.03 -14.55
C GLY A 226 -0.28 -13.31 -15.22
N ILE A 227 0.56 -13.98 -16.00
CA ILE A 227 0.23 -15.28 -16.61
C ILE A 227 0.02 -16.34 -15.54
N GLU A 228 0.90 -16.39 -14.53
CA GLU A 228 0.77 -17.30 -13.40
C GLU A 228 -0.54 -17.06 -12.64
N PHE A 229 -0.86 -15.80 -12.33
CA PHE A 229 -2.10 -15.46 -11.66
C PHE A 229 -3.34 -15.81 -12.51
N GLY A 230 -3.27 -15.56 -13.82
CA GLY A 230 -4.32 -15.96 -14.75
C GLY A 230 -4.54 -17.48 -14.75
N ALA A 231 -3.46 -18.27 -14.71
CA ALA A 231 -3.57 -19.72 -14.58
C ALA A 231 -4.21 -20.15 -13.25
N ALA A 232 -3.87 -19.48 -12.14
CA ALA A 232 -4.49 -19.71 -10.84
C ALA A 232 -6.00 -19.42 -10.86
N ILE A 233 -6.42 -18.31 -11.47
CA ILE A 233 -7.84 -17.96 -11.67
C ILE A 233 -8.55 -19.06 -12.47
N LEU A 234 -7.99 -19.49 -13.61
CA LEU A 234 -8.59 -20.56 -14.41
C LEU A 234 -8.71 -21.87 -13.63
N SER A 235 -7.71 -22.21 -12.83
CA SER A 235 -7.73 -23.39 -11.97
C SER A 235 -8.86 -23.29 -10.93
N LYS A 236 -8.99 -22.13 -10.27
CA LYS A 236 -10.07 -21.86 -9.31
C LYS A 236 -11.46 -21.97 -9.96
N ILE A 237 -11.63 -21.40 -11.16
CA ILE A 237 -12.89 -21.46 -11.92
C ILE A 237 -13.27 -22.90 -12.26
N LYS A 238 -12.31 -23.74 -12.65
CA LYS A 238 -12.55 -25.15 -12.96
C LYS A 238 -13.01 -25.92 -11.72
N THR A 239 -12.38 -25.67 -10.57
CA THR A 239 -12.68 -26.34 -9.30
C THR A 239 -14.05 -25.92 -8.74
N ASP A 240 -14.36 -24.62 -8.78
CA ASP A 240 -15.57 -24.04 -8.17
C ASP A 240 -16.66 -23.68 -9.21
N ARG A 241 -16.68 -24.37 -10.35
CA ARG A 241 -17.59 -24.07 -11.49
C ARG A 241 -19.05 -23.89 -11.06
N SER A 242 -19.55 -24.69 -10.12
CA SER A 242 -20.94 -24.63 -9.64
C SER A 242 -21.26 -23.40 -8.77
N LYS A 243 -20.23 -22.76 -8.19
CA LYS A 243 -20.37 -21.56 -7.35
C LYS A 243 -20.31 -20.27 -8.19
N ILE A 244 -19.70 -20.33 -9.37
CA ILE A 244 -19.51 -19.16 -10.25
C ILE A 244 -20.68 -19.09 -11.24
N LYS A 245 -21.75 -18.41 -10.81
CA LYS A 245 -22.98 -18.26 -11.62
C LYS A 245 -23.00 -17.04 -12.53
N SER A 246 -21.95 -16.22 -12.49
CA SER A 246 -21.91 -14.96 -13.24
C SER A 246 -21.26 -15.15 -14.61
N GLY A 247 -22.07 -15.21 -15.66
CA GLY A 247 -21.60 -15.21 -17.06
C GLY A 247 -20.70 -14.00 -17.39
N TYR A 248 -20.92 -12.88 -16.69
CA TYR A 248 -20.10 -11.67 -16.80
C TYR A 248 -18.65 -11.90 -16.40
N LEU A 249 -18.38 -12.64 -15.31
CA LEU A 249 -17.00 -12.92 -14.88
C LEU A 249 -16.23 -13.73 -15.94
N TYR A 250 -16.89 -14.72 -16.56
CA TYR A 250 -16.31 -15.48 -17.67
C TYR A 250 -16.04 -14.58 -18.88
N SER A 251 -17.02 -13.75 -19.27
CA SER A 251 -16.90 -12.84 -20.41
C SER A 251 -15.75 -11.84 -20.23
N SER A 252 -15.62 -11.23 -19.05
CA SER A 252 -14.57 -10.28 -18.73
C SER A 252 -13.17 -10.92 -18.78
N LEU A 253 -13.03 -12.14 -18.25
CA LEU A 253 -11.77 -12.89 -18.30
C LEU A 253 -11.38 -13.27 -19.73
N LEU A 254 -12.35 -13.76 -20.52
CA LEU A 254 -12.13 -14.15 -21.92
C LEU A 254 -11.80 -12.94 -22.79
N THR A 255 -12.51 -11.82 -22.60
CA THR A 255 -12.23 -10.56 -23.29
C THR A 255 -10.80 -10.10 -23.01
N PHE A 256 -10.38 -10.10 -21.74
CA PHE A 256 -8.99 -9.74 -21.40
C PHE A 256 -7.96 -10.70 -22.01
N GLY A 257 -8.26 -12.00 -22.03
CA GLY A 257 -7.42 -12.99 -22.71
C GLY A 257 -7.29 -12.73 -24.21
N ALA A 258 -8.40 -12.41 -24.89
CA ALA A 258 -8.43 -12.10 -26.32
C ALA A 258 -7.67 -10.81 -26.65
N GLU A 259 -7.87 -9.73 -25.88
CA GLU A 259 -7.14 -8.47 -26.00
C GLU A 259 -5.62 -8.70 -25.93
N ASN A 260 -5.15 -9.51 -24.98
CA ASN A 260 -3.74 -9.81 -24.83
C ASN A 260 -3.19 -10.75 -25.90
N LEU A 261 -4.02 -11.68 -26.40
CA LEU A 261 -3.63 -12.53 -27.51
C LEU A 261 -3.33 -11.68 -28.76
N GLU A 262 -4.23 -10.76 -29.11
CA GLU A 262 -4.00 -9.85 -30.23
C GLU A 262 -2.78 -8.95 -29.99
N ALA A 263 -2.69 -8.33 -28.81
CA ALA A 263 -1.54 -7.49 -28.47
C ALA A 263 -0.19 -8.23 -28.51
N SER A 264 -0.16 -9.53 -28.21
CA SER A 264 1.07 -10.36 -28.27
C SER A 264 1.52 -10.70 -29.70
N LYS A 265 0.61 -10.63 -30.69
CA LYS A 265 0.96 -10.81 -32.11
C LYS A 265 1.74 -9.61 -32.61
N ASP A 266 1.36 -8.41 -32.14
CA ASP A 266 2.01 -7.15 -32.48
C ASP A 266 3.24 -6.86 -31.62
N ARG A 267 3.18 -7.19 -30.32
CA ARG A 267 4.26 -7.03 -29.35
C ARG A 267 4.82 -8.40 -28.98
N ARG A 268 5.76 -8.89 -29.79
CA ARG A 268 6.42 -10.21 -29.64
C ARG A 268 7.06 -10.46 -28.27
N GLU A 269 7.21 -9.43 -27.43
CA GLU A 269 7.91 -9.48 -26.14
C GLU A 269 7.02 -9.74 -24.92
N LYS A 270 5.68 -9.55 -24.98
CA LYS A 270 4.79 -9.83 -23.85
C LYS A 270 4.17 -11.24 -23.96
N GLY A 271 4.39 -12.07 -22.95
CA GLY A 271 3.90 -13.45 -22.89
C GLY A 271 2.38 -13.54 -22.97
N ARG A 272 1.86 -14.64 -23.55
CA ARG A 272 0.42 -14.81 -23.81
C ARG A 272 -0.32 -15.38 -22.60
N LEU A 273 -1.30 -14.62 -22.10
CA LEU A 273 -2.27 -15.12 -21.12
C LEU A 273 -3.00 -16.36 -21.66
N PHE A 274 -3.17 -17.37 -20.78
CA PHE A 274 -3.96 -18.57 -21.03
C PHE A 274 -3.51 -19.46 -22.21
N SER A 275 -2.32 -19.22 -22.76
CA SER A 275 -1.71 -20.09 -23.78
C SER A 275 -0.73 -21.07 -23.14
N LYS A 276 -0.52 -22.24 -23.75
CA LYS A 276 0.60 -23.12 -23.34
C LYS A 276 1.92 -22.38 -23.62
N ARG A 277 2.78 -22.22 -22.61
CA ARG A 277 4.17 -21.79 -22.83
C ARG A 277 4.78 -22.73 -23.90
N PRO A 278 5.41 -22.21 -24.96
CA PRO A 278 6.19 -23.07 -25.84
C PRO A 278 7.29 -23.77 -25.02
N PRO A 279 7.62 -25.03 -25.36
CA PRO A 279 8.68 -25.79 -24.68
C PRO A 279 10.04 -25.11 -24.81
#